data_AF-A0A1L8EB96-F1
#
_entry.id   AF-A0A1L8EB96-F1
#
_cell.length_a   1.000
_cell.length_b   1.000
_cell.length_c   1.000
_cell.angle_alpha   90.00
_cell.angle_beta   90.00
_cell.angle_gamma   90.00
#
_symmetry.space_group_name_H-M   'P 1'
#
loop_
_entity.id
_entity.type
_entity.pdbx_description
1 polymer ?
#
loop_
_entity_poly.entity_id
_entity_poly.type
_entity_poly.pdbx_seq_one_letter_code
_entity_poly.pdbx_strand_id
1 'polypeptide(L)'
;MWRSSLVKLHGPSISTCNKRTATNFESEGKIEEIREKLAKGPNFEFFVQNSNRSKEEWPKFEGKLRREKGENERLRLPPWLKTPIPIGKNFAKIKAQLRDLKLATVCEEARCPNIGECWGGGEHGTQTATIMLMGDTCTRGCRFCSVKTARIPPPLDPLEPQNVAKAVASWGLDYIVLTSVDRDDLPDGGSNHIAATVKEIKERNPNIFVECLVPDFRGDVECVKTIAHSGLDVYAHNIETVEKLTPFVRDRRANYRQTLEVLKQAKAFNPKLITKSSIMLGLGETDQEIEQTLKDLRNSNVDCLTLGQYMQPTKTHLKVIEYVTPEKFKLWENRGQELGFLYTASGPLVRSSYKAGEFLITSILQSRKQQSEKKD
;
A
#
# COMPACT_ATOMS: atom_id res chain seq x y z
N MET A 1 -61.79 -26.48 41.26
CA MET A 1 -62.91 -25.85 41.99
C MET A 1 -62.37 -24.60 42.66
N TRP A 2 -62.76 -23.35 42.44
CA TRP A 2 -63.76 -22.61 41.64
C TRP A 2 -63.07 -21.24 41.33
N ARG A 3 -63.07 -20.73 40.09
CA ARG A 3 -63.86 -19.57 39.59
C ARG A 3 -63.95 -18.40 40.60
N SER A 4 -63.89 -17.11 40.25
CA SER A 4 -63.74 -16.30 39.03
C SER A 4 -64.09 -14.89 39.52
N SER A 5 -63.36 -13.84 39.13
CA SER A 5 -63.91 -12.47 39.09
C SER A 5 -63.14 -11.63 38.06
N LEU A 6 -63.84 -11.36 36.94
CA LEU A 6 -63.50 -10.35 35.95
C LEU A 6 -63.76 -8.95 36.51
N VAL A 7 -62.85 -8.00 36.26
CA VAL A 7 -63.22 -6.59 36.10
C VAL A 7 -62.46 -5.96 34.91
N LYS A 8 -63.27 -5.36 34.05
CA LYS A 8 -63.09 -4.59 32.82
C LYS A 8 -61.80 -3.78 32.65
N LEU A 9 -61.22 -3.87 31.44
CA LEU A 9 -60.27 -2.91 30.86
C LEU A 9 -61.03 -1.85 30.03
N HIS A 10 -60.72 -0.57 30.22
CA HIS A 10 -61.02 0.56 29.32
C HIS A 10 -59.72 1.34 29.14
N GLY A 11 -59.42 1.78 27.90
CA GLY A 11 -58.19 2.52 27.52
C GLY A 11 -58.04 3.89 28.20
N PRO A 12 -56.93 4.63 27.93
CA PRO A 12 -56.83 5.35 26.65
C PRO A 12 -55.41 5.64 26.10
N SER A 13 -55.44 6.12 24.85
CA SER A 13 -54.60 7.16 24.20
C SER A 13 -53.08 7.01 24.05
N ILE A 14 -52.72 6.86 22.77
CA ILE A 14 -51.57 7.38 22.02
C ILE A 14 -50.80 8.51 22.74
N SER A 15 -49.51 8.26 23.00
CA SER A 15 -48.48 9.29 23.01
C SER A 15 -47.37 8.89 22.03
N THR A 16 -47.12 9.79 21.08
CA THR A 16 -46.09 9.67 20.05
C THR A 16 -44.71 9.85 20.67
N CYS A 17 -43.89 8.80 20.67
CA CYS A 17 -42.46 8.89 20.97
C CYS A 17 -41.69 9.01 19.65
N ASN A 18 -41.08 10.16 19.44
CA ASN A 18 -40.19 10.48 18.34
C ASN A 18 -38.74 10.21 18.76
N LYS A 19 -37.87 9.96 17.77
CA LYS A 19 -36.38 9.84 17.78
C LYS A 19 -35.80 8.42 17.79
N ARG A 20 -35.14 8.07 16.68
CA ARG A 20 -33.66 8.11 16.52
C ARG A 20 -33.25 7.68 15.10
N THR A 21 -33.06 8.66 14.23
CA THR A 21 -32.30 8.52 12.97
C THR A 21 -31.29 9.67 12.92
N ALA A 22 -30.18 9.51 13.62
CA ALA A 22 -29.08 10.49 13.62
C ALA A 22 -27.77 9.80 14.00
N THR A 23 -27.24 8.93 13.14
CA THR A 23 -25.86 8.42 13.27
C THR A 23 -25.09 8.32 11.95
N ASN A 24 -25.72 8.56 10.79
CA ASN A 24 -25.02 8.46 9.50
C ASN A 24 -24.46 9.80 8.99
N PHE A 25 -25.10 10.94 9.31
CA PHE A 25 -24.72 12.25 8.77
C PHE A 25 -23.40 12.83 9.32
N GLU A 26 -23.02 12.53 10.56
CA GLU A 26 -21.78 13.08 11.15
C GLU A 26 -20.50 12.43 10.60
N SER A 27 -20.60 11.20 10.06
CA SER A 27 -19.47 10.47 9.50
C SER A 27 -19.12 10.94 8.09
N GLU A 28 -20.14 11.25 7.27
CA GLU A 28 -19.97 11.75 5.91
C GLU A 28 -19.41 13.18 5.89
N GLY A 29 -19.91 14.07 6.76
CA GLY A 29 -19.43 15.45 6.84
C GLY A 29 -17.95 15.59 7.24
N LYS A 30 -17.44 14.68 8.08
CA LYS A 30 -16.03 14.66 8.49
C LYS A 30 -15.10 14.07 7.42
N ILE A 31 -15.59 13.13 6.61
CA ILE A 31 -14.85 12.62 5.45
C ILE A 31 -14.70 13.72 4.40
N GLU A 32 -15.74 14.54 4.20
CA GLU A 32 -15.70 15.66 3.26
C GLU A 32 -14.73 16.77 3.71
N GLU A 33 -14.70 17.11 5.01
CA GLU A 33 -13.75 18.08 5.55
C GLU A 33 -12.28 17.59 5.47
N ILE A 34 -12.06 16.28 5.59
CA ILE A 34 -10.75 15.65 5.36
C ILE A 34 -10.40 15.69 3.86
N ARG A 35 -11.35 15.43 2.96
CA ARG A 35 -11.16 15.53 1.50
C ARG A 35 -10.79 16.94 1.06
N GLU A 36 -11.42 17.98 1.59
CA GLU A 36 -11.07 19.38 1.30
C GLU A 36 -9.66 19.74 1.77
N LYS A 37 -9.20 19.19 2.91
CA LYS A 37 -7.82 19.35 3.38
C LYS A 37 -6.82 18.53 2.55
N LEU A 38 -7.20 17.34 2.07
CA LEU A 38 -6.40 16.48 1.19
C LEU A 38 -6.30 17.01 -0.25
N ALA A 39 -7.29 17.74 -0.73
CA ALA A 39 -7.25 18.42 -2.03
C ALA A 39 -6.15 19.49 -2.12
N LYS A 40 -5.60 19.91 -0.97
CA LYS A 40 -4.43 20.81 -0.87
C LYS A 40 -3.08 20.07 -0.82
N GLY A 41 -3.09 18.72 -0.81
CA GLY A 41 -1.90 17.90 -0.91
C GLY A 41 -1.39 17.76 -2.35
N PRO A 42 -0.25 17.05 -2.58
CA PRO A 42 0.34 16.96 -3.90
C PRO A 42 -0.63 16.31 -4.90
N ASN A 43 -1.02 17.08 -5.92
CA ASN A 43 -1.91 16.64 -6.99
C ASN A 43 -1.14 15.79 -8.03
N PHE A 44 -1.84 15.28 -9.05
CA PHE A 44 -1.25 14.58 -10.20
C PHE A 44 0.02 15.25 -10.78
N GLU A 45 0.14 16.58 -10.73
CA GLU A 45 1.26 17.32 -11.29
C GLU A 45 2.56 17.06 -10.52
N PHE A 46 2.48 16.80 -9.21
CA PHE A 46 3.62 16.34 -8.40
C PHE A 46 4.24 15.05 -8.93
N PHE A 47 3.43 14.15 -9.52
CA PHE A 47 3.89 12.86 -10.04
C PHE A 47 4.58 12.94 -11.40
N VAL A 48 4.50 14.10 -12.06
CA VAL A 48 5.01 14.31 -13.41
C VAL A 48 6.23 15.25 -13.43
N GLN A 49 6.35 16.14 -12.45
CA GLN A 49 7.25 17.31 -12.50
C GLN A 49 8.75 17.00 -12.48
N ASN A 50 9.19 15.80 -12.08
CA ASN A 50 10.63 15.45 -12.03
C ASN A 50 11.32 15.20 -13.38
N SER A 51 10.75 15.68 -14.47
CA SER A 51 11.40 15.69 -15.76
C SER A 51 11.17 17.02 -16.47
N ASN A 52 11.99 18.02 -16.13
CA ASN A 52 12.13 19.29 -16.85
C ASN A 52 12.52 19.15 -18.35
N ARG A 53 12.43 17.95 -18.92
CA ARG A 53 12.63 17.63 -20.35
C ARG A 53 11.42 16.98 -21.03
N SER A 54 10.37 16.51 -20.33
CA SER A 54 9.53 15.45 -20.91
C SER A 54 8.08 15.80 -21.29
N LYS A 55 7.38 16.73 -20.62
CA LYS A 55 5.93 16.96 -20.92
C LYS A 55 5.66 17.35 -22.38
N GLU A 56 6.58 18.08 -23.02
CA GLU A 56 6.52 18.48 -24.43
C GLU A 56 6.82 17.34 -25.43
N GLU A 57 7.46 16.27 -24.96
CA GLU A 57 7.80 15.08 -25.76
C GLU A 57 6.70 13.99 -25.68
N TRP A 58 5.82 14.02 -24.68
CA TRP A 58 4.79 12.99 -24.50
C TRP A 58 3.81 12.88 -25.68
N PRO A 59 3.27 14.00 -26.23
CA PRO A 59 2.37 13.93 -27.38
C PRO A 59 3.07 13.50 -28.67
N LYS A 60 4.41 13.52 -28.69
CA LYS A 60 5.26 13.19 -29.86
C LYS A 60 5.74 11.74 -29.86
N PHE A 61 5.33 10.93 -28.88
CA PHE A 61 5.72 9.53 -28.84
C PHE A 61 4.92 8.70 -29.85
N GLU A 62 5.54 8.38 -31.00
CA GLU A 62 4.94 7.56 -32.06
C GLU A 62 5.07 6.04 -31.84
N GLY A 63 5.54 5.59 -30.67
CA GLY A 63 5.76 4.18 -30.41
C GLY A 63 4.46 3.41 -30.09
N LYS A 64 4.43 2.12 -30.45
CA LYS A 64 3.34 1.21 -30.05
C LYS A 64 3.27 1.12 -28.52
N LEU A 65 2.10 1.38 -27.96
CA LEU A 65 1.87 1.36 -26.50
C LEU A 65 1.32 0.04 -25.99
N ARG A 66 0.73 -0.79 -26.85
CA ARG A 66 0.11 -2.06 -26.47
C ARG A 66 0.55 -3.18 -27.40
N ARG A 67 0.90 -4.33 -26.85
CA ARG A 67 1.24 -5.54 -27.61
C ARG A 67 0.00 -6.27 -28.08
N GLU A 68 0.08 -6.80 -29.29
CA GLU A 68 -0.93 -7.69 -29.84
C GLU A 68 -0.67 -9.15 -29.47
N LYS A 69 -1.72 -9.96 -29.58
CA LYS A 69 -1.65 -11.39 -29.27
C LYS A 69 -0.70 -12.07 -30.25
N GLY A 70 0.35 -12.73 -29.73
CA GLY A 70 1.36 -13.42 -30.54
C GLY A 70 2.66 -12.63 -30.75
N GLU A 71 2.66 -11.33 -30.46
CA GLU A 71 3.89 -10.54 -30.55
C GLU A 71 4.87 -10.89 -29.43
N ASN A 72 6.13 -11.15 -29.79
CA ASN A 72 7.17 -11.50 -28.82
C ASN A 72 8.17 -10.37 -28.53
N GLU A 73 8.14 -9.31 -29.32
CA GLU A 73 9.03 -8.16 -29.14
C GLU A 73 8.65 -7.29 -27.94
N ARG A 74 9.63 -6.57 -27.41
CA ARG A 74 9.44 -5.64 -26.30
C ARG A 74 9.00 -4.29 -26.83
N LEU A 75 8.03 -3.68 -26.16
CA LEU A 75 7.64 -2.30 -26.43
C LEU A 75 8.77 -1.34 -26.05
N ARG A 76 9.00 -0.33 -26.89
CA ARG A 76 9.90 0.79 -26.59
C ARG A 76 9.38 1.56 -25.40
N LEU A 77 10.27 1.85 -24.43
CA LEU A 77 9.88 2.59 -23.22
C LEU A 77 9.50 4.04 -23.58
N PRO A 78 8.28 4.49 -23.23
CA PRO A 78 7.83 5.85 -23.49
C PRO A 78 8.54 6.87 -22.59
N PRO A 79 8.58 8.16 -22.99
CA PRO A 79 9.34 9.20 -22.29
C PRO A 79 8.89 9.42 -20.84
N TRP A 80 7.60 9.31 -20.52
CA TRP A 80 7.07 9.50 -19.16
C TRP A 80 7.45 8.41 -18.15
N LEU A 81 8.06 7.31 -18.61
CA LEU A 81 8.57 6.24 -17.75
C LEU A 81 10.10 6.28 -17.59
N LYS A 82 10.78 7.24 -18.23
CA LYS A 82 12.23 7.38 -18.11
C LYS A 82 12.56 8.14 -16.82
N THR A 83 13.41 7.57 -16.00
CA THR A 83 13.96 8.22 -14.80
C THR A 83 15.43 8.57 -14.99
N PRO A 84 15.92 9.64 -14.35
CA PRO A 84 17.34 9.97 -14.34
C PRO A 84 18.15 8.91 -13.56
N ILE A 85 19.44 8.80 -13.88
CA ILE A 85 20.35 7.89 -13.18
C ILE A 85 20.60 8.42 -11.75
N PRO A 86 20.50 7.58 -10.71
CA PRO A 86 20.74 8.00 -9.33
C PRO A 86 22.21 8.37 -9.11
N ILE A 87 22.48 9.64 -8.78
CA ILE A 87 23.82 10.17 -8.47
C ILE A 87 23.70 11.09 -7.24
N GLY A 88 24.58 10.94 -6.24
CA GLY A 88 24.64 11.89 -5.11
C GLY A 88 25.26 11.34 -3.82
N LYS A 89 25.71 12.25 -2.95
CA LYS A 89 26.32 11.92 -1.64
C LYS A 89 25.33 11.28 -0.66
N ASN A 90 24.07 11.72 -0.65
CA ASN A 90 23.02 11.17 0.24
C ASN A 90 22.70 9.70 -0.09
N PHE A 91 22.56 9.38 -1.38
CA PHE A 91 22.38 8.02 -1.85
C PHE A 91 23.51 7.10 -1.35
N ALA A 92 24.78 7.54 -1.46
CA ALA A 92 25.93 6.78 -0.99
C ALA A 92 25.92 6.56 0.54
N LYS A 93 25.48 7.57 1.31
CA LYS A 93 25.35 7.48 2.78
C LYS A 93 24.33 6.43 3.21
N ILE A 94 23.10 6.49 2.68
CA ILE A 94 22.05 5.50 3.00
C ILE A 94 22.52 4.10 2.61
N LYS A 95 23.13 3.97 1.42
CA LYS A 95 23.67 2.71 0.95
C LYS A 95 24.73 2.10 1.88
N ALA A 96 25.64 2.94 2.41
CA ALA A 96 26.64 2.48 3.36
C ALA A 96 26.00 2.01 4.67
N GLN A 97 25.09 2.81 5.25
CA GLN A 97 24.40 2.46 6.49
C GLN A 97 23.61 1.15 6.39
N LEU A 98 22.88 0.94 5.28
CA LEU A 98 22.13 -0.29 5.05
C LEU A 98 23.05 -1.52 5.02
N ARG A 99 24.22 -1.39 4.38
CA ARG A 99 25.23 -2.46 4.31
C ARG A 99 25.84 -2.76 5.68
N ASP A 100 26.20 -1.72 6.42
CA ASP A 100 26.82 -1.86 7.75
C ASP A 100 25.88 -2.57 8.73
N LEU A 101 24.57 -2.31 8.62
CA LEU A 101 23.53 -2.92 9.44
C LEU A 101 22.96 -4.23 8.85
N LYS A 102 23.51 -4.70 7.71
CA LYS A 102 23.08 -5.92 7.00
C LYS A 102 21.59 -5.92 6.64
N LEU A 103 21.03 -4.75 6.29
CA LEU A 103 19.62 -4.59 5.97
C LEU A 103 19.39 -4.65 4.45
N ALA A 104 18.38 -5.40 4.04
CA ALA A 104 17.91 -5.40 2.66
C ALA A 104 16.90 -4.27 2.43
N THR A 105 16.79 -3.81 1.18
CA THR A 105 15.74 -2.88 0.76
C THR A 105 15.08 -3.35 -0.51
N VAL A 106 13.75 -3.21 -0.58
CA VAL A 106 13.02 -3.47 -1.82
C VAL A 106 13.44 -2.50 -2.92
N CYS A 107 13.96 -1.33 -2.56
CA CYS A 107 14.48 -0.35 -3.52
C CYS A 107 15.60 -0.93 -4.38
N GLU A 108 16.55 -1.64 -3.78
CA GLU A 108 17.64 -2.31 -4.50
C GLU A 108 17.17 -3.64 -5.10
N GLU A 109 16.52 -4.50 -4.32
CA GLU A 109 16.19 -5.87 -4.73
C GLU A 109 15.10 -5.93 -5.83
N ALA A 110 14.16 -4.97 -5.83
CA ALA A 110 13.14 -4.83 -6.87
C ALA A 110 13.57 -3.90 -8.03
N ARG A 111 14.81 -3.41 -8.03
CA ARG A 111 15.36 -2.50 -9.06
C ARG A 111 14.49 -1.26 -9.27
N CYS A 112 14.13 -0.60 -8.18
CA CYS A 112 13.16 0.49 -8.21
C CYS A 112 13.69 1.68 -9.04
N PRO A 113 12.93 2.17 -10.05
CA PRO A 113 13.36 3.32 -10.85
C PRO A 113 13.40 4.64 -10.06
N ASN A 114 12.77 4.68 -8.88
CA ASN A 114 12.64 5.86 -8.03
C ASN A 114 13.72 5.93 -6.94
N ILE A 115 14.65 4.96 -6.88
CA ILE A 115 15.63 4.87 -5.77
C ILE A 115 16.46 6.15 -5.60
N GLY A 116 16.83 6.81 -6.69
CA GLY A 116 17.58 8.07 -6.65
C GLY A 116 16.83 9.21 -5.98
N GLU A 117 15.53 9.31 -6.26
CA GLU A 117 14.66 10.34 -5.66
C GLU A 117 14.34 10.02 -4.20
N CYS A 118 14.02 8.76 -3.89
CA CYS A 118 13.72 8.33 -2.53
C CYS A 118 14.92 8.54 -1.60
N TRP A 119 16.11 8.04 -1.99
CA TRP A 119 17.32 8.08 -1.16
C TRP A 119 18.08 9.41 -1.25
N GLY A 120 17.89 10.16 -2.34
CA GLY A 120 18.50 11.48 -2.51
C GLY A 120 17.84 12.56 -1.65
N GLY A 121 16.61 12.32 -1.19
CA GLY A 121 15.78 13.31 -0.48
C GLY A 121 14.78 14.03 -1.40
N GLY A 122 15.06 14.12 -2.70
CA GLY A 122 14.26 14.93 -3.63
C GLY A 122 14.32 16.42 -3.29
N GLU A 123 13.40 17.22 -3.82
CA GLU A 123 13.34 18.69 -3.57
C GLU A 123 13.03 19.04 -2.11
N HIS A 124 12.37 18.15 -1.37
CA HIS A 124 11.97 18.37 0.03
C HIS A 124 13.00 17.88 1.07
N GLY A 125 14.11 17.28 0.63
CA GLY A 125 15.21 16.84 1.51
C GLY A 125 14.92 15.58 2.35
N THR A 126 13.66 15.15 2.49
CA THR A 126 13.29 13.95 3.26
C THR A 126 13.70 12.68 2.53
N GLN A 127 14.71 12.00 3.07
CA GLN A 127 15.19 10.71 2.60
C GLN A 127 14.22 9.62 3.05
N THR A 128 13.83 8.71 2.15
CA THR A 128 12.98 7.57 2.53
C THR A 128 13.53 6.32 1.88
N ALA A 129 13.51 5.23 2.64
CA ALA A 129 13.89 3.91 2.18
C ALA A 129 12.88 2.91 2.72
N THR A 130 12.43 2.01 1.86
CA THR A 130 11.60 0.89 2.29
C THR A 130 12.50 -0.27 2.67
N ILE A 131 12.57 -0.57 3.96
CA ILE A 131 13.36 -1.68 4.48
C ILE A 131 12.62 -2.99 4.18
N MET A 132 13.34 -3.97 3.67
CA MET A 132 12.83 -5.31 3.42
C MET A 132 13.37 -6.25 4.49
N LEU A 133 12.47 -6.72 5.36
CA LEU A 133 12.75 -7.66 6.44
C LEU A 133 12.88 -9.08 5.92
N MET A 134 13.51 -9.92 6.73
CA MET A 134 13.68 -11.36 6.52
C MET A 134 14.58 -11.70 5.33
N GLY A 135 15.48 -10.78 4.99
CA GLY A 135 16.48 -10.92 3.92
C GLY A 135 15.95 -10.61 2.51
N ASP A 136 16.69 -11.10 1.51
CA ASP A 136 16.51 -10.79 0.08
C ASP A 136 15.97 -11.97 -0.75
N THR A 137 15.59 -13.06 -0.08
CA THR A 137 15.28 -14.34 -0.70
C THR A 137 13.92 -14.86 -0.23
N CYS A 138 12.99 -14.96 -1.17
CA CYS A 138 11.59 -15.29 -0.96
C CYS A 138 11.30 -16.78 -1.18
N THR A 139 10.34 -17.33 -0.44
CA THR A 139 9.82 -18.70 -0.66
C THR A 139 8.79 -18.79 -1.81
N ARG A 140 8.45 -17.65 -2.41
CA ARG A 140 7.45 -17.51 -3.48
C ARG A 140 8.03 -16.93 -4.76
N GLY A 141 7.45 -17.34 -5.88
CA GLY A 141 7.90 -16.98 -7.23
C GLY A 141 6.87 -16.19 -8.02
N CYS A 142 6.53 -14.98 -7.56
CA CYS A 142 5.68 -14.06 -8.32
C CYS A 142 6.37 -13.66 -9.64
N ARG A 143 5.67 -13.80 -10.77
CA ARG A 143 6.27 -13.66 -12.12
C ARG A 143 6.60 -12.22 -12.51
N PHE A 144 6.14 -11.25 -11.71
CA PHE A 144 6.47 -9.83 -11.85
C PHE A 144 7.67 -9.39 -11.00
N CYS A 145 8.05 -10.15 -9.97
CA CYS A 145 8.94 -9.71 -8.90
C CYS A 145 10.37 -10.22 -9.12
N SER A 146 11.39 -9.35 -8.94
CA SER A 146 12.81 -9.71 -9.13
C SER A 146 13.56 -10.16 -7.88
N VAL A 147 12.89 -10.23 -6.73
CA VAL A 147 13.47 -10.74 -5.48
C VAL A 147 13.89 -12.20 -5.69
N LYS A 148 15.03 -12.59 -5.11
CA LYS A 148 15.57 -13.95 -5.24
C LYS A 148 14.59 -14.96 -4.67
N THR A 149 14.65 -16.20 -5.13
CA THR A 149 13.77 -17.26 -4.63
C THR A 149 14.55 -18.47 -4.17
N ALA A 150 14.16 -19.03 -3.04
CA ALA A 150 14.67 -20.30 -2.52
C ALA A 150 13.58 -20.99 -1.71
N ARG A 151 13.53 -22.33 -1.79
CA ARG A 151 12.58 -23.11 -0.98
C ARG A 151 12.86 -22.97 0.52
N ILE A 152 14.14 -22.87 0.88
CA ILE A 152 14.62 -22.69 2.25
C ILE A 152 15.61 -21.52 2.22
N PRO A 153 15.14 -20.29 2.48
CA PRO A 153 16.01 -19.13 2.63
C PRO A 153 16.92 -19.26 3.86
N PRO A 154 17.93 -18.38 4.01
CA PRO A 154 18.69 -18.29 5.26
C PRO A 154 17.79 -18.09 6.50
N PRO A 155 18.24 -18.54 7.69
CA PRO A 155 17.51 -18.29 8.92
C PRO A 155 17.37 -16.79 9.17
N LEU A 156 16.30 -16.39 9.87
CA LEU A 156 16.13 -15.01 10.30
C LEU A 156 17.30 -14.59 11.19
N ASP A 157 17.78 -13.36 11.01
CA ASP A 157 18.70 -12.73 11.96
C ASP A 157 17.90 -12.26 13.18
N PRO A 158 18.11 -12.83 14.39
CA PRO A 158 17.39 -12.40 15.58
C PRO A 158 17.61 -10.93 15.96
N LEU A 159 18.68 -10.31 15.48
CA LEU A 159 19.01 -8.90 15.72
C LEU A 159 18.43 -7.96 14.65
N GLU A 160 17.82 -8.46 13.58
CA GLU A 160 17.24 -7.64 12.51
C GLU A 160 16.25 -6.58 13.07
N PRO A 161 15.30 -6.90 13.97
CA PRO A 161 14.37 -5.92 14.53
C PRO A 161 15.08 -4.73 15.20
N GLN A 162 16.12 -5.01 15.98
CA GLN A 162 16.89 -4.01 16.71
C GLN A 162 17.78 -3.20 15.77
N ASN A 163 18.36 -3.83 14.75
CA ASN A 163 19.20 -3.17 13.75
C ASN A 163 18.36 -2.24 12.86
N VAL A 164 17.16 -2.66 12.48
CA VAL A 164 16.18 -1.82 11.78
C VAL A 164 15.80 -0.62 12.64
N ALA A 165 15.44 -0.84 13.90
CA ALA A 165 15.07 0.26 14.79
C ALA A 165 16.22 1.26 15.02
N LYS A 166 17.47 0.78 15.11
CA LYS A 166 18.68 1.65 15.12
C LYS A 166 18.83 2.44 13.82
N ALA A 167 18.65 1.81 12.67
CA ALA A 167 18.73 2.47 11.37
C ALA A 167 17.71 3.60 11.26
N VAL A 168 16.45 3.28 11.52
CA VAL A 168 15.31 4.21 11.43
C VAL A 168 15.49 5.39 12.38
N ALA A 169 15.92 5.16 13.63
CA ALA A 169 16.23 6.23 14.57
C ALA A 169 17.35 7.17 14.08
N SER A 170 18.37 6.62 13.41
CA SER A 170 19.48 7.42 12.87
C SER A 170 19.10 8.28 11.66
N TRP A 171 18.01 7.92 10.97
CA TRP A 171 17.53 8.64 9.79
C TRP A 171 16.63 9.83 10.13
N GLY A 172 16.10 9.89 11.36
CA GLY A 172 15.25 10.99 11.80
C GLY A 172 13.95 11.11 10.97
N LEU A 173 13.37 9.98 10.59
CA LEU A 173 12.15 9.94 9.78
C LEU A 173 10.91 10.03 10.66
N ASP A 174 9.89 10.73 10.15
CA ASP A 174 8.54 10.75 10.74
C ASP A 174 7.67 9.60 10.22
N TYR A 175 8.08 8.95 9.12
CA TYR A 175 7.36 7.87 8.48
C TYR A 175 8.34 6.82 7.95
N ILE A 176 8.09 5.54 8.18
CA ILE A 176 8.87 4.43 7.64
C ILE A 176 7.96 3.36 7.04
N VAL A 177 8.33 2.87 5.85
CA VAL A 177 7.72 1.69 5.25
C VAL A 177 8.61 0.48 5.48
N LEU A 178 8.04 -0.55 6.06
CA LEU A 178 8.60 -1.89 6.15
C LEU A 178 7.90 -2.79 5.15
N THR A 179 8.65 -3.69 4.54
CA THR A 179 8.10 -4.82 3.79
C THR A 179 8.88 -6.08 4.12
N SER A 180 8.51 -7.21 3.55
CA SER A 180 9.23 -8.46 3.75
C SER A 180 9.05 -9.40 2.57
N VAL A 181 9.96 -10.36 2.45
CA VAL A 181 9.75 -11.54 1.60
C VAL A 181 8.71 -12.49 2.24
N ASP A 182 8.12 -13.38 1.44
CA ASP A 182 7.31 -14.47 1.98
C ASP A 182 8.21 -15.55 2.60
N ARG A 183 7.89 -15.97 3.83
CA ARG A 183 8.60 -17.00 4.59
C ARG A 183 7.70 -18.19 4.90
N ASP A 184 7.21 -18.87 3.86
CA ASP A 184 6.37 -20.07 3.99
C ASP A 184 7.12 -21.26 4.66
N ASP A 185 8.43 -21.13 4.90
CA ASP A 185 9.25 -22.06 5.67
C ASP A 185 9.10 -21.89 7.20
N LEU A 186 8.56 -20.76 7.66
CA LEU A 186 8.32 -20.46 9.07
C LEU A 186 6.87 -20.78 9.46
N PRO A 187 6.61 -21.31 10.68
CA PRO A 187 5.26 -21.63 11.13
C PRO A 187 4.29 -20.44 11.15
N ASP A 188 4.78 -19.23 11.43
CA ASP A 188 4.01 -17.99 11.53
C ASP A 188 4.16 -17.09 10.29
N GLY A 189 4.78 -17.62 9.22
CA GLY A 189 5.10 -16.86 8.02
C GLY A 189 6.00 -15.64 8.22
N GLY A 190 6.64 -15.51 9.40
CA GLY A 190 7.43 -14.33 9.79
C GLY A 190 6.64 -13.20 10.44
N SER A 191 5.35 -13.37 10.74
CA SER A 191 4.51 -12.32 11.31
C SER A 191 5.01 -11.82 12.67
N ASN A 192 5.52 -12.70 13.55
CA ASN A 192 6.11 -12.25 14.82
C ASN A 192 7.37 -11.41 14.62
N HIS A 193 8.15 -11.70 13.59
CA HIS A 193 9.38 -10.95 13.30
C HIS A 193 9.09 -9.52 12.84
N ILE A 194 8.08 -9.35 11.97
CA ILE A 194 7.59 -8.03 11.55
C ILE A 194 7.02 -7.29 12.77
N ALA A 195 6.19 -7.93 13.59
CA ALA A 195 5.60 -7.30 14.77
C ALA A 195 6.66 -6.85 15.80
N ALA A 196 7.68 -7.68 16.04
CA ALA A 196 8.82 -7.34 16.90
C ALA A 196 9.58 -6.12 16.36
N THR A 197 9.76 -6.03 15.04
CA THR A 197 10.41 -4.88 14.40
C THR A 197 9.61 -3.60 14.59
N VAL A 198 8.29 -3.64 14.39
CA VAL A 198 7.42 -2.48 14.63
C VAL A 198 7.51 -2.03 16.09
N LYS A 199 7.47 -2.98 17.03
CA LYS A 199 7.56 -2.70 18.46
C LYS A 199 8.89 -2.02 18.82
N GLU A 200 10.03 -2.56 18.38
CA GLU A 200 11.35 -1.97 18.60
C GLU A 200 11.48 -0.55 18.03
N ILE A 201 10.88 -0.28 16.86
CA ILE A 201 10.84 1.06 16.28
C ILE A 201 10.03 2.00 17.17
N LYS A 202 8.82 1.60 17.57
CA LYS A 202 7.91 2.44 18.38
C LYS A 202 8.45 2.68 19.79
N GLU A 203 9.19 1.74 20.37
CA GLU A 203 9.85 1.92 21.67
C GLU A 203 10.93 3.00 21.61
N ARG A 204 11.67 3.10 20.50
CA ARG A 204 12.72 4.12 20.31
C ARG A 204 12.17 5.46 19.86
N ASN A 205 11.11 5.45 19.05
CA ASN A 205 10.43 6.65 18.58
C ASN A 205 8.90 6.42 18.56
N PRO A 206 8.19 6.77 19.64
CA PRO A 206 6.74 6.60 19.71
C PRO A 206 5.95 7.45 18.69
N ASN A 207 6.57 8.50 18.13
CA ASN A 207 5.91 9.44 17.23
C ASN A 207 6.05 9.08 15.75
N ILE A 208 6.96 8.17 15.38
CA ILE A 208 7.12 7.75 13.99
C ILE A 208 5.88 6.98 13.54
N PHE A 209 5.42 7.23 12.32
CA PHE A 209 4.41 6.40 11.67
C PHE A 209 5.05 5.20 10.97
N VAL A 210 4.45 4.03 11.13
CA VAL A 210 4.97 2.78 10.58
C VAL A 210 3.94 2.17 9.65
N GLU A 211 4.29 2.04 8.38
CA GLU A 211 3.56 1.27 7.37
C GLU A 211 4.22 -0.10 7.19
N CYS A 212 3.44 -1.16 7.23
CA CYS A 212 3.92 -2.50 6.91
C CYS A 212 3.21 -3.02 5.66
N LEU A 213 3.97 -3.18 4.57
CA LEU A 213 3.56 -3.94 3.39
C LEU A 213 3.88 -5.42 3.61
N VAL A 214 2.87 -6.18 4.04
CA VAL A 214 3.03 -7.54 4.54
C VAL A 214 2.62 -8.62 3.51
N PRO A 215 3.13 -9.85 3.67
CA PRO A 215 2.63 -11.04 2.98
C PRO A 215 1.15 -11.32 3.27
N ASP A 216 0.57 -12.27 2.55
CA ASP A 216 -0.80 -12.75 2.83
C ASP A 216 -0.87 -13.76 3.99
N PHE A 217 0.28 -14.24 4.48
CA PHE A 217 0.40 -15.30 5.48
C PHE A 217 -0.45 -16.55 5.17
N ARG A 218 -0.72 -16.82 3.89
CA ARG A 218 -1.61 -17.90 3.42
C ARG A 218 -3.03 -17.79 3.97
N GLY A 219 -3.46 -16.58 4.34
CA GLY A 219 -4.74 -16.31 4.98
C GLY A 219 -4.79 -16.66 6.47
N ASP A 220 -3.65 -16.87 7.13
CA ASP A 220 -3.60 -17.15 8.56
C ASP A 220 -4.06 -15.95 9.38
N VAL A 221 -5.21 -16.13 10.04
CA VAL A 221 -5.91 -15.11 10.81
C VAL A 221 -5.10 -14.63 12.02
N GLU A 222 -4.37 -15.53 12.70
CA GLU A 222 -3.56 -15.15 13.87
C GLU A 222 -2.32 -14.36 13.46
N CYS A 223 -1.75 -14.65 12.28
CA CYS A 223 -0.68 -13.83 11.71
C CYS A 223 -1.19 -12.40 11.40
N VAL A 224 -2.36 -12.29 10.75
CA VAL A 224 -2.98 -10.98 10.46
C VAL A 224 -3.25 -10.20 11.74
N LYS A 225 -3.81 -10.86 12.77
CA LYS A 225 -4.10 -10.28 14.07
C LYS A 225 -2.84 -9.84 14.83
N THR A 226 -1.78 -10.64 14.76
CA THR A 226 -0.48 -10.31 15.37
C THR A 226 0.06 -9.01 14.81
N ILE A 227 0.07 -8.87 13.48
CA ILE A 227 0.49 -7.63 12.83
C ILE A 227 -0.47 -6.50 13.19
N ALA A 228 -1.78 -6.67 13.07
CA ALA A 228 -2.75 -5.60 13.34
C ALA A 228 -2.65 -4.97 14.76
N HIS A 229 -2.10 -5.72 15.72
CA HIS A 229 -1.85 -5.28 17.09
C HIS A 229 -0.39 -4.90 17.39
N SER A 230 0.52 -4.93 16.41
CA SER A 230 1.94 -4.63 16.63
C SER A 230 2.23 -3.15 16.91
N GLY A 231 1.23 -2.28 16.78
CA GLY A 231 1.36 -0.83 16.91
C GLY A 231 1.66 -0.09 15.61
N LEU A 232 1.61 -0.76 14.45
CA LEU A 232 1.70 -0.07 13.16
C LEU A 232 0.52 0.86 12.93
N ASP A 233 0.69 1.80 11.99
CA ASP A 233 -0.35 2.77 11.64
C ASP A 233 -1.06 2.41 10.33
N VAL A 234 -0.32 1.78 9.40
CA VAL A 234 -0.82 1.45 8.06
C VAL A 234 -0.53 0.00 7.72
N TYR A 235 -1.59 -0.80 7.60
CA TYR A 235 -1.53 -2.19 7.15
C TYR A 235 -1.69 -2.24 5.63
N ALA A 236 -0.60 -2.50 4.92
CA ALA A 236 -0.60 -2.63 3.47
C ALA A 236 -0.50 -4.10 3.04
N HIS A 237 -1.34 -4.50 2.10
CA HIS A 237 -1.19 -5.77 1.39
C HIS A 237 -1.70 -5.58 -0.04
N ASN A 238 -0.83 -5.85 -1.02
CA ASN A 238 -1.12 -5.55 -2.41
C ASN A 238 -1.92 -6.66 -3.09
N ILE A 239 -2.98 -6.27 -3.80
CA ILE A 239 -3.72 -7.16 -4.69
C ILE A 239 -2.97 -7.42 -6.01
N GLU A 240 -2.10 -6.48 -6.39
CA GLU A 240 -1.18 -6.46 -7.52
C GLU A 240 -1.83 -6.42 -8.90
N THR A 241 -2.88 -7.20 -9.13
CA THR A 241 -3.57 -7.28 -10.43
C THR A 241 -5.02 -7.71 -10.22
N VAL A 242 -5.76 -7.79 -11.31
CA VAL A 242 -7.17 -8.21 -11.34
C VAL A 242 -7.31 -9.71 -11.08
N GLU A 243 -8.50 -10.15 -10.66
CA GLU A 243 -8.75 -11.54 -10.26
C GLU A 243 -8.34 -12.56 -11.33
N LYS A 244 -8.73 -12.31 -12.59
CA LYS A 244 -8.43 -13.18 -13.73
C LYS A 244 -6.93 -13.37 -13.98
N LEU A 245 -6.13 -12.33 -13.76
CA LEU A 245 -4.69 -12.37 -14.01
C LEU A 245 -3.89 -12.89 -12.82
N THR A 246 -4.47 -12.90 -11.62
CA THR A 246 -3.79 -13.32 -10.38
C THR A 246 -3.05 -14.65 -10.53
N PRO A 247 -3.63 -15.75 -11.06
CA PRO A 247 -2.93 -17.03 -11.20
C PRO A 247 -1.75 -17.00 -12.18
N PHE A 248 -1.70 -16.01 -13.07
CA PHE A 248 -0.66 -15.86 -14.09
C PHE A 248 0.42 -14.85 -13.70
N VAL A 249 0.13 -13.98 -12.73
CA VAL A 249 0.99 -12.89 -12.28
C VAL A 249 1.66 -13.22 -10.95
N ARG A 250 0.87 -13.70 -9.99
CA ARG A 250 1.31 -13.95 -8.61
C ARG A 250 1.65 -15.42 -8.42
N ASP A 251 2.36 -15.73 -7.33
CA ASP A 251 2.55 -17.12 -6.92
C ASP A 251 1.19 -17.79 -6.68
N ARG A 252 1.06 -19.08 -7.01
CA ARG A 252 -0.18 -19.86 -6.85
C ARG A 252 -0.77 -19.86 -5.42
N ARG A 253 0.04 -19.53 -4.42
CA ARG A 253 -0.39 -19.39 -3.00
C ARG A 253 -1.05 -18.04 -2.70
N ALA A 254 -0.84 -17.04 -3.56
CA ALA A 254 -1.32 -15.67 -3.38
C ALA A 254 -2.62 -15.42 -4.16
N ASN A 255 -3.73 -15.84 -3.57
CA ASN A 255 -5.05 -15.77 -4.19
C ASN A 255 -5.71 -14.38 -4.04
N TYR A 256 -6.46 -13.96 -5.05
CA TYR A 256 -7.14 -12.67 -5.08
C TYR A 256 -8.11 -12.49 -3.92
N ARG A 257 -9.01 -13.47 -3.69
CA ARG A 257 -9.98 -13.42 -2.59
C ARG A 257 -9.35 -13.53 -1.21
N GLN A 258 -8.24 -14.26 -1.08
CA GLN A 258 -7.46 -14.32 0.16
C GLN A 258 -6.85 -12.96 0.49
N THR A 259 -6.29 -12.24 -0.49
CA THR A 259 -5.79 -10.88 -0.30
C THR A 259 -6.87 -9.94 0.22
N LEU A 260 -8.08 -9.98 -0.36
CA LEU A 260 -9.20 -9.16 0.12
C LEU A 260 -9.58 -9.49 1.56
N GLU A 261 -9.63 -10.77 1.90
CA GLU A 261 -9.97 -11.21 3.26
C GLU A 261 -8.91 -10.80 4.29
N VAL A 262 -7.61 -10.91 3.96
CA VAL A 262 -6.51 -10.41 4.82
C VAL A 262 -6.68 -8.93 5.16
N LEU A 263 -6.96 -8.09 4.15
CA LEU A 263 -7.16 -6.65 4.34
C LEU A 263 -8.40 -6.36 5.19
N LYS A 264 -9.50 -7.07 4.92
CA LYS A 264 -10.74 -6.95 5.67
C LYS A 264 -10.57 -7.35 7.13
N GLN A 265 -9.84 -8.43 7.40
CA GLN A 265 -9.54 -8.90 8.75
C GLN A 265 -8.65 -7.94 9.52
N ALA A 266 -7.59 -7.39 8.88
CA ALA A 266 -6.74 -6.38 9.51
C ALA A 266 -7.57 -5.19 10.02
N LYS A 267 -8.51 -4.70 9.19
CA LYS A 267 -9.44 -3.64 9.56
C LYS A 267 -10.41 -4.06 10.68
N ALA A 268 -10.88 -5.30 10.67
CA ALA A 268 -11.77 -5.82 11.70
C ALA A 268 -11.08 -5.96 13.06
N PHE A 269 -9.83 -6.43 13.09
CA PHE A 269 -9.05 -6.54 14.32
C PHE A 269 -8.70 -5.17 14.90
N ASN A 270 -8.37 -4.20 14.04
CA ASN A 270 -8.06 -2.85 14.49
C ASN A 270 -8.63 -1.80 13.52
N PRO A 271 -9.86 -1.30 13.78
CA PRO A 271 -10.52 -0.32 12.93
C PRO A 271 -9.78 1.01 12.78
N LYS A 272 -8.83 1.31 13.68
CA LYS A 272 -8.01 2.53 13.63
C LYS A 272 -6.94 2.47 12.54
N LEU A 273 -6.52 1.26 12.13
CA LEU A 273 -5.53 1.08 11.06
C LEU A 273 -6.03 1.71 9.77
N ILE A 274 -5.11 2.33 9.05
CA ILE A 274 -5.30 2.60 7.62
C ILE A 274 -4.91 1.34 6.87
N THR A 275 -5.81 0.85 6.03
CA THR A 275 -5.54 -0.27 5.13
C THR A 275 -5.21 0.24 3.74
N LYS A 276 -4.23 -0.40 3.09
CA LYS A 276 -3.72 0.07 1.80
C LYS A 276 -3.46 -1.09 0.86
N SER A 277 -3.74 -0.89 -0.42
CA SER A 277 -3.41 -1.84 -1.48
C SER A 277 -2.82 -1.15 -2.71
N SER A 278 -2.32 -1.97 -3.64
CA SER A 278 -1.70 -1.51 -4.88
C SER A 278 -2.10 -2.39 -6.05
N ILE A 279 -2.22 -1.77 -7.22
CA ILE A 279 -2.44 -2.42 -8.51
C ILE A 279 -1.34 -1.98 -9.48
N MET A 280 -0.71 -2.95 -10.13
CA MET A 280 0.16 -2.70 -11.28
C MET A 280 -0.66 -2.81 -12.57
N LEU A 281 -0.60 -1.75 -13.38
CA LEU A 281 -1.24 -1.69 -14.69
C LEU A 281 -0.25 -2.06 -15.81
N GLY A 282 -0.77 -2.55 -16.93
CA GLY A 282 0.00 -2.94 -18.10
C GLY A 282 0.31 -4.44 -18.18
N LEU A 283 -0.38 -5.28 -17.40
CA LEU A 283 -0.21 -6.74 -17.39
C LEU A 283 -1.23 -7.46 -18.29
N GLY A 284 -2.19 -6.73 -18.87
CA GLY A 284 -3.19 -7.24 -19.81
C GLY A 284 -4.62 -7.13 -19.34
N GLU A 285 -4.82 -6.53 -18.16
CA GLU A 285 -6.12 -6.25 -17.58
C GLU A 285 -6.95 -5.32 -18.47
N THR A 286 -8.27 -5.45 -18.38
CA THR A 286 -9.20 -4.50 -19.01
C THR A 286 -9.68 -3.45 -18.01
N ASP A 287 -10.22 -2.35 -18.53
CA ASP A 287 -10.75 -1.29 -17.69
C ASP A 287 -11.93 -1.78 -16.83
N GLN A 288 -12.77 -2.70 -17.34
CA GLN A 288 -13.83 -3.31 -16.54
C GLN A 288 -13.28 -4.17 -15.39
N GLU A 289 -12.19 -4.91 -15.63
CA GLU A 289 -11.56 -5.74 -14.61
C GLU A 289 -10.90 -4.88 -13.52
N ILE A 290 -10.30 -3.74 -13.89
CA ILE A 290 -9.80 -2.75 -12.93
C ILE A 290 -10.92 -2.14 -12.12
N GLU A 291 -11.98 -1.64 -12.77
CA GLU A 291 -13.15 -1.07 -12.11
C GLU A 291 -13.77 -2.05 -11.10
N GLN A 292 -13.87 -3.34 -11.44
CA GLN A 292 -14.33 -4.37 -10.50
C GLN A 292 -13.36 -4.54 -9.32
N THR A 293 -12.05 -4.52 -9.58
CA THR A 293 -11.03 -4.63 -8.54
C THR A 293 -11.08 -3.45 -7.57
N LEU A 294 -11.32 -2.23 -8.06
CA LEU A 294 -11.51 -1.05 -7.22
C LEU A 294 -12.72 -1.23 -6.29
N LYS A 295 -13.86 -1.70 -6.83
CA LYS A 295 -15.07 -1.98 -6.04
C LYS A 295 -14.82 -3.06 -4.98
N ASP A 296 -14.14 -4.14 -5.35
CA ASP A 296 -13.83 -5.24 -4.43
C ASP A 296 -12.95 -4.78 -3.25
N LEU A 297 -11.93 -3.95 -3.52
CA LEU A 297 -11.09 -3.35 -2.49
C LEU A 297 -11.91 -2.44 -1.56
N ARG A 298 -12.78 -1.59 -2.11
CA ARG A 298 -13.67 -0.75 -1.28
C ARG A 298 -14.65 -1.56 -0.45
N ASN A 299 -15.26 -2.59 -1.01
CA ASN A 299 -16.15 -3.51 -0.31
C ASN A 299 -15.42 -4.27 0.83
N SER A 300 -14.10 -4.39 0.74
CA SER A 300 -13.24 -4.96 1.78
C SER A 300 -12.72 -3.91 2.78
N ASN A 301 -13.27 -2.69 2.74
CA ASN A 301 -12.90 -1.55 3.58
C ASN A 301 -11.47 -1.04 3.41
N VAL A 302 -10.85 -1.23 2.24
CA VAL A 302 -9.48 -0.75 1.96
C VAL A 302 -9.46 0.77 1.85
N ASP A 303 -8.77 1.46 2.75
CA ASP A 303 -8.80 2.93 2.86
C ASP A 303 -8.03 3.64 1.73
N CYS A 304 -6.85 3.14 1.38
CA CYS A 304 -5.93 3.80 0.45
C CYS A 304 -5.56 2.89 -0.73
N LEU A 305 -5.40 3.49 -1.90
CA LEU A 305 -5.03 2.78 -3.13
C LEU A 305 -3.85 3.44 -3.83
N THR A 306 -3.01 2.61 -4.43
CA THR A 306 -1.97 3.05 -5.38
C THR A 306 -2.12 2.31 -6.70
N LEU A 307 -1.99 3.02 -7.83
CA LEU A 307 -1.93 2.43 -9.17
C LEU A 307 -0.65 2.88 -9.86
N GLY A 308 0.15 1.92 -10.29
CA GLY A 308 1.45 2.18 -10.94
C GLY A 308 1.63 1.37 -12.21
N GLN A 309 2.53 1.81 -13.10
CA GLN A 309 2.89 1.01 -14.28
C GLN A 309 3.73 -0.20 -13.85
N TYR A 310 3.34 -1.38 -14.34
CA TYR A 310 4.19 -2.56 -14.31
C TYR A 310 5.44 -2.32 -15.16
N MET A 311 6.61 -2.46 -14.52
CA MET A 311 7.91 -2.35 -15.16
C MET A 311 8.58 -3.72 -15.15
N GLN A 312 8.86 -4.27 -16.32
CA GLN A 312 9.49 -5.59 -16.44
C GLN A 312 10.93 -5.55 -15.87
N PRO A 313 11.25 -6.29 -14.79
CA PRO A 313 12.57 -6.19 -14.16
C PRO A 313 13.71 -6.79 -15.00
N THR A 314 13.46 -7.94 -15.63
CA THR A 314 14.44 -8.63 -16.51
C THR A 314 13.74 -9.28 -17.71
N LYS A 315 14.51 -9.81 -18.67
CA LYS A 315 13.99 -10.49 -19.88
C LYS A 315 13.14 -11.74 -19.59
N THR A 316 13.28 -12.34 -18.41
CA THR A 316 12.59 -13.58 -18.03
C THR A 316 11.28 -13.36 -17.30
N HIS A 317 11.02 -12.15 -16.80
CA HIS A 317 9.76 -11.80 -16.14
C HIS A 317 8.64 -11.56 -17.16
N LEU A 318 7.41 -11.40 -16.67
CA LEU A 318 6.28 -11.04 -17.53
C LEU A 318 6.61 -9.85 -18.43
N LYS A 319 6.19 -9.95 -19.68
CA LYS A 319 6.35 -8.85 -20.62
C LYS A 319 5.26 -7.82 -20.33
N VAL A 320 5.60 -6.54 -20.36
CA VAL A 320 4.60 -5.46 -20.37
C VAL A 320 3.68 -5.67 -21.56
N ILE A 321 2.36 -5.65 -21.34
CA ILE A 321 1.35 -5.73 -22.40
C ILE A 321 0.96 -4.33 -22.86
N GLU A 322 0.81 -3.39 -21.93
CA GLU A 322 0.47 -2.00 -22.24
C GLU A 322 1.31 -1.03 -21.39
N TYR A 323 1.82 0.03 -22.02
CA TYR A 323 2.25 1.21 -21.31
C TYR A 323 1.08 2.18 -21.20
N VAL A 324 0.53 2.26 -19.99
CA VAL A 324 -0.63 3.08 -19.68
C VAL A 324 -0.24 4.55 -19.73
N THR A 325 -1.10 5.36 -20.35
CA THR A 325 -0.83 6.80 -20.52
C THR A 325 -1.09 7.55 -19.21
N PRO A 326 -0.42 8.70 -18.98
CA PRO A 326 -0.66 9.53 -17.81
C PRO A 326 -2.14 9.95 -17.63
N GLU A 327 -2.86 10.20 -18.73
CA GLU A 327 -4.29 10.56 -18.70
C GLU A 327 -5.15 9.40 -18.18
N LYS A 328 -4.82 8.16 -18.57
CA LYS A 328 -5.51 6.97 -18.07
C LYS A 328 -5.23 6.73 -16.59
N PHE A 329 -4.02 7.01 -16.11
CA PHE A 329 -3.75 7.04 -14.67
C PHE A 329 -4.59 8.11 -13.96
N LYS A 330 -4.71 9.31 -14.53
CA LYS A 330 -5.55 10.37 -13.96
C LYS A 330 -7.02 9.97 -13.86
N LEU A 331 -7.53 9.26 -14.86
CA LEU A 331 -8.88 8.68 -14.82
C LEU A 331 -9.06 7.73 -13.63
N TRP A 332 -8.10 6.83 -13.39
CA TRP A 332 -8.15 5.92 -12.23
C TRP A 332 -8.00 6.63 -10.88
N GLU A 333 -7.24 7.74 -10.84
CA GLU A 333 -7.15 8.59 -9.65
C GLU A 333 -8.53 9.12 -9.26
N ASN A 334 -9.21 9.77 -10.22
CA ASN A 334 -10.53 10.34 -10.04
C ASN A 334 -11.54 9.24 -9.67
N ARG A 335 -11.45 8.09 -10.35
CA ARG A 335 -12.37 6.97 -10.07
C ARG A 335 -12.21 6.41 -8.66
N GLY A 336 -10.98 6.32 -8.16
CA GLY A 336 -10.74 5.93 -6.78
C GLY A 336 -11.31 6.93 -5.76
N GLN A 337 -11.21 8.22 -6.06
CA GLN A 337 -11.83 9.27 -5.22
C GLN A 337 -13.36 9.17 -5.22
N GLU A 338 -13.99 8.96 -6.38
CA GLU A 338 -15.45 8.75 -6.51
C GLU A 338 -15.94 7.52 -5.73
N LEU A 339 -15.16 6.43 -5.73
CA LEU A 339 -15.46 5.21 -4.97
C LEU A 339 -15.17 5.36 -3.46
N GLY A 340 -14.67 6.51 -3.03
CA GLY A 340 -14.50 6.87 -1.63
C GLY A 340 -13.30 6.21 -0.95
N PHE A 341 -12.21 5.92 -1.67
CA PHE A 341 -10.91 5.76 -1.01
C PHE A 341 -10.56 7.06 -0.27
N LEU A 342 -9.95 6.96 0.91
CA LEU A 342 -9.41 8.14 1.62
C LEU A 342 -8.33 8.83 0.79
N TYR A 343 -7.57 8.02 0.04
CA TYR A 343 -6.58 8.51 -0.89
C TYR A 343 -6.36 7.51 -2.03
N THR A 344 -6.19 8.02 -3.24
CA THR A 344 -5.78 7.25 -4.42
C THR A 344 -4.56 7.93 -5.05
N ALA A 345 -3.40 7.26 -5.06
CA ALA A 345 -2.26 7.65 -5.87
C ALA A 345 -2.32 6.92 -7.20
N SER A 346 -2.28 7.61 -8.33
CA SER A 346 -2.30 6.94 -9.63
C SER A 346 -1.36 7.64 -10.59
N GLY A 347 -0.35 6.93 -11.07
CA GLY A 347 0.63 7.50 -11.99
C GLY A 347 1.67 6.50 -12.47
N PRO A 348 2.37 6.80 -13.58
CA PRO A 348 3.27 5.83 -14.21
C PRO A 348 4.38 5.32 -13.27
N LEU A 349 4.98 6.22 -12.48
CA LEU A 349 6.06 5.89 -11.56
C LEU A 349 5.60 5.63 -10.12
N VAL A 350 4.29 5.67 -9.85
CA VAL A 350 3.75 5.37 -8.51
C VAL A 350 4.11 3.94 -8.10
N ARG A 351 4.46 3.79 -6.83
CA ARG A 351 4.73 2.51 -6.15
C ARG A 351 3.96 2.48 -4.84
N SER A 352 3.74 1.29 -4.30
CA SER A 352 3.09 1.11 -2.99
C SER A 352 3.75 1.97 -1.90
N SER A 353 5.08 2.04 -1.87
CA SER A 353 5.85 2.84 -0.91
C SER A 353 6.35 4.20 -1.43
N TYR A 354 5.71 4.77 -2.46
CA TYR A 354 6.15 6.06 -3.00
C TYR A 354 5.79 7.24 -2.08
N LYS A 355 6.73 8.18 -1.94
CA LYS A 355 6.70 9.37 -1.05
C LYS A 355 5.37 10.11 -0.98
N ALA A 356 4.69 10.29 -2.12
CA ALA A 356 3.44 11.04 -2.16
C ALA A 356 2.34 10.40 -1.29
N GLY A 357 2.31 9.06 -1.20
CA GLY A 357 1.41 8.35 -0.31
C GLY A 357 1.75 8.59 1.16
N GLU A 358 3.03 8.67 1.51
CA GLU A 358 3.50 8.88 2.89
C GLU A 358 3.04 10.26 3.41
N PHE A 359 3.19 11.32 2.63
CA PHE A 359 2.76 12.67 3.05
C PHE A 359 1.26 12.76 3.33
N LEU A 360 0.44 12.19 2.44
CA LEU A 360 -1.01 12.25 2.55
C LEU A 360 -1.52 11.39 3.70
N ILE A 361 -0.97 10.18 3.85
CA ILE A 361 -1.28 9.30 4.97
C ILE A 361 -0.83 9.95 6.29
N THR A 362 0.36 10.53 6.36
CA THR A 362 0.87 11.27 7.52
C THR A 362 -0.09 12.39 7.93
N SER A 363 -0.57 13.17 6.96
CA SER A 363 -1.54 14.25 7.21
C SER A 363 -2.85 13.74 7.81
N ILE A 364 -3.36 12.60 7.33
CA ILE A 364 -4.56 11.94 7.86
C ILE A 364 -4.32 11.44 9.28
N LEU A 365 -3.19 10.77 9.52
CA LEU A 365 -2.84 10.21 10.83
C LEU A 365 -2.63 11.30 11.88
N GLN A 366 -1.93 12.38 11.53
CA GLN A 366 -1.75 13.54 12.41
C GLN A 366 -3.10 14.20 12.75
N SER A 367 -3.98 14.36 11.76
CA SER A 367 -5.33 14.90 11.98
C SER A 367 -6.16 14.02 12.93
N ARG A 368 -6.05 12.68 12.81
CA ARG A 368 -6.72 11.75 13.73
C ARG A 368 -6.16 11.85 15.16
N LYS A 369 -4.83 11.92 15.31
CA LYS A 369 -4.16 12.04 16.61
C LYS A 369 -4.56 13.32 17.35
N GLN A 370 -4.60 14.45 16.65
CA GLN A 370 -5.06 15.73 17.21
C GLN A 370 -6.54 15.70 17.63
N GLN A 371 -7.38 14.89 16.98
CA GLN A 371 -8.78 14.75 17.35
C GLN A 371 -9.00 13.86 18.57
N SER A 372 -8.17 12.83 18.78
CA SER A 372 -8.20 12.04 20.02
C SER A 372 -7.74 12.86 21.21
N GLU A 373 -6.64 13.61 21.07
CA GLU A 373 -6.06 14.43 22.14
C GLU A 373 -6.96 15.61 22.57
N LYS A 374 -7.94 16.00 21.75
CA LYS A 374 -8.94 17.04 22.09
C LYS A 374 -10.21 16.50 22.75
N LYS A 375 -10.40 15.17 22.73
CA LYS A 375 -11.58 14.49 23.30
C LYS A 375 -11.31 13.93 24.69
N ASP A 376 -10.05 13.69 25.00
CA ASP A 376 -9.53 13.45 26.34
C ASP A 376 -9.24 14.79 27.05
#